data_AF-A0A353Z8P7-F1
#
_entry.id   AF-A0A353Z8P7-F1
#
_cell.length_a   1.000
_cell.length_b   1.000
_cell.length_c   1.000
_cell.angle_alpha   90.00
_cell.angle_beta   90.00
_cell.angle_gamma   90.00
#
_symmetry.space_group_name_H-M   'P 1'
#
loop_
_entity.id
_entity.type
_entity.pdbx_description
1 polymer ?
#
loop_
_entity_poly.entity_id
_entity_poly.type
_entity_poly.pdbx_seq_one_letter_code
_entity_poly.pdbx_strand_id
1 'polypeptide(L)'
;GINPPAATGNFPPPAPGTVIQPQPGRIINNPPPLPPGSVISGPTSGPVPGLPIEYPRAGSVVGGDGTAAEGDIVDEEIEAKRIRGQQLNTLVKNTIKEIDRTKKANPEDGLKNLKRLLTSINSSTDIDANDRESNRLRVQQKIDELTTLQQKVELQRITALERQAQLESQRLTSDQLVLRDERLTSLIEKVRALMNEGNTGNEQAFEQAELVARTTIEVAPYNGVSWQSIFVTEAANQLDRIMRLRLLRSDKFLEALYLVEKAHVPFPDEPPLLYPPPEVWQALTQRRKKWASVDLTKYSPKEEKLREALNQPTDVNFTDMSLKDCIDYLSKARGIDIVIDQNAIDEGGSSADLNEENITLQLNGVTLRSILKLLLNGKDLTWLIEDEVMKITTTAAAEDEDSIKPRVYPVGDLVIPPMMLQSSGGGGFGGGMGGIGGGMGGGMGGGMGGGMGGMGGGMGGMGGGMGGMGGGMFSVDSVLPQGDLTPVPLKKKPLTNR
;
A
#
# COMPACT_ATOMS: atom_id res chain seq x y z
N GLY A 1 -48.37 -47.56 6.08
CA GLY A 1 -47.35 -47.35 5.04
C GLY A 1 -46.33 -46.37 5.59
N ILE A 2 -45.14 -46.89 5.88
CA ILE A 2 -43.86 -46.24 6.21
C ILE A 2 -43.92 -44.86 6.90
N ASN A 3 -43.76 -44.89 8.21
CA ASN A 3 -43.09 -43.87 9.03
C ASN A 3 -41.59 -44.29 9.13
N PRO A 4 -40.60 -43.44 9.50
CA PRO A 4 -40.59 -42.80 10.83
C PRO A 4 -39.80 -41.44 10.84
N PRO A 5 -39.26 -40.92 11.97
CA PRO A 5 -39.52 -39.54 12.42
C PRO A 5 -38.23 -38.71 12.64
N ALA A 6 -38.42 -37.47 13.10
CA ALA A 6 -37.38 -36.58 13.62
C ALA A 6 -36.85 -36.99 15.01
N ALA A 7 -35.54 -36.80 15.26
CA ALA A 7 -34.96 -36.43 16.56
C ALA A 7 -33.44 -36.11 16.44
N THR A 8 -33.09 -34.82 16.49
CA THR A 8 -32.28 -34.14 17.53
C THR A 8 -30.80 -34.53 17.66
N GLY A 9 -29.92 -33.59 17.32
CA GLY A 9 -28.52 -33.52 17.73
C GLY A 9 -28.02 -32.08 17.67
N ASN A 10 -28.06 -31.40 18.81
CA ASN A 10 -27.65 -30.01 19.02
C ASN A 10 -26.14 -29.97 19.33
N PHE A 11 -25.32 -29.31 18.49
CA PHE A 11 -23.92 -29.00 18.80
C PHE A 11 -23.60 -27.54 18.40
N PRO A 12 -22.89 -26.78 19.25
CA PRO A 12 -22.60 -25.36 19.03
C PRO A 12 -21.46 -25.13 18.01
N PRO A 13 -21.37 -23.92 17.40
CA PRO A 13 -20.31 -23.59 16.45
C PRO A 13 -18.96 -23.35 17.14
N PRO A 14 -17.81 -23.72 16.54
CA PRO A 14 -16.50 -23.32 17.04
C PRO A 14 -16.20 -21.84 16.74
N ALA A 15 -15.55 -21.19 17.72
CA ALA A 15 -15.12 -19.80 17.73
C ALA A 15 -14.06 -19.46 16.65
N PRO A 16 -13.93 -18.18 16.25
CA PRO A 16 -13.03 -17.75 15.18
C PRO A 16 -11.55 -17.84 15.59
N GLY A 17 -10.79 -18.57 14.77
CA GLY A 17 -9.34 -18.68 14.88
C GLY A 17 -8.61 -17.41 14.47
N THR A 18 -7.66 -17.02 15.30
CA THR A 18 -6.75 -15.88 15.22
C THR A 18 -5.93 -15.86 13.93
N VAL A 19 -5.93 -14.72 13.24
CA VAL A 19 -5.02 -14.39 12.14
C VAL A 19 -3.63 -14.15 12.71
N ILE A 20 -2.65 -14.97 12.33
CA ILE A 20 -1.22 -14.70 12.55
C ILE A 20 -0.60 -14.28 11.21
N GLN A 21 -0.13 -13.04 11.15
CA GLN A 21 0.63 -12.48 10.04
C GLN A 21 2.04 -13.11 9.98
N PRO A 22 2.60 -13.42 8.80
CA PRO A 22 4.02 -13.70 8.69
C PRO A 22 4.83 -12.40 8.58
N GLN A 23 5.76 -12.20 9.51
CA GLN A 23 6.81 -11.17 9.46
C GLN A 23 8.00 -11.64 8.57
N PRO A 24 8.75 -10.71 7.96
CA PRO A 24 9.81 -11.02 6.99
C PRO A 24 11.10 -11.52 7.67
N GLY A 25 11.69 -12.56 7.09
CA GLY A 25 12.91 -13.21 7.57
C GLY A 25 14.16 -12.34 7.44
N ARG A 26 14.91 -12.29 8.55
CA ARG A 26 16.18 -11.57 8.75
C ARG A 26 17.36 -12.49 8.39
N ILE A 27 18.31 -11.95 7.62
CA ILE A 27 19.61 -12.58 7.31
C ILE A 27 20.45 -12.73 8.59
N ILE A 28 21.02 -13.90 8.88
CA ILE A 28 22.01 -14.08 9.94
C ILE A 28 23.17 -14.96 9.43
N ASN A 29 24.38 -14.41 9.54
CA ASN A 29 25.68 -15.04 9.32
C ASN A 29 26.13 -15.89 10.52
N ASN A 30 26.96 -16.89 10.23
CA ASN A 30 27.84 -17.71 11.10
C ASN A 30 27.25 -18.80 12.03
N PRO A 31 27.91 -19.98 12.12
CA PRO A 31 27.54 -21.05 13.05
C PRO A 31 28.18 -20.89 14.45
N PRO A 32 27.48 -21.24 15.55
CA PRO A 32 28.04 -21.29 16.91
C PRO A 32 28.44 -22.73 17.34
N PRO A 33 29.14 -22.89 18.49
CA PRO A 33 30.11 -23.97 18.74
C PRO A 33 29.54 -25.17 19.52
N LEU A 34 30.30 -26.27 19.50
CA LEU A 34 30.02 -27.53 20.21
C LEU A 34 30.13 -27.39 21.75
N PRO A 35 29.26 -28.04 22.55
CA PRO A 35 29.39 -28.08 24.01
C PRO A 35 30.22 -29.29 24.52
N PRO A 36 30.74 -29.21 25.77
CA PRO A 36 31.78 -30.10 26.29
C PRO A 36 31.22 -31.38 26.94
N GLY A 37 32.08 -32.39 27.02
CA GLY A 37 31.71 -33.77 27.35
C GLY A 37 31.39 -34.08 28.82
N SER A 38 30.98 -35.33 29.03
CA SER A 38 31.22 -36.06 30.28
C SER A 38 31.41 -37.56 30.01
N VAL A 39 32.58 -37.99 30.47
CA VAL A 39 33.04 -39.34 30.85
C VAL A 39 31.95 -40.30 31.35
N ILE A 40 31.93 -41.53 30.81
CA ILE A 40 31.67 -42.76 31.59
C ILE A 40 32.55 -43.91 31.06
N SER A 41 33.32 -44.45 32.01
CA SER A 41 34.12 -45.68 32.12
C SER A 41 34.00 -46.80 31.07
N GLY A 42 35.17 -47.28 30.63
CA GLY A 42 35.33 -48.58 29.97
C GLY A 42 35.50 -49.75 30.95
N PRO A 43 35.41 -50.99 30.47
CA PRO A 43 35.94 -52.15 31.17
C PRO A 43 37.20 -52.70 30.48
N THR A 44 38.28 -52.71 31.27
CA THR A 44 39.20 -53.84 31.48
C THR A 44 39.62 -54.69 30.27
N SER A 45 40.88 -54.50 29.90
CA SER A 45 41.70 -55.46 29.15
C SER A 45 41.90 -56.75 29.94
N GLY A 46 41.34 -57.86 29.44
CA GLY A 46 41.74 -59.21 29.82
C GLY A 46 42.89 -59.71 28.91
N PRO A 47 43.92 -60.39 29.44
CA PRO A 47 45.03 -60.90 28.65
C PRO A 47 44.77 -62.34 28.19
N VAL A 48 44.87 -62.62 26.89
CA VAL A 48 44.88 -64.01 26.36
C VAL A 48 45.58 -64.02 24.98
N PRO A 49 46.22 -65.12 24.54
CA PRO A 49 47.40 -65.77 25.08
C PRO A 49 48.56 -65.79 24.06
N GLY A 50 49.80 -65.67 24.53
CA GLY A 50 50.98 -65.91 23.71
C GLY A 50 51.09 -67.38 23.32
N LEU A 51 51.31 -67.66 22.04
CA LEU A 51 51.69 -68.99 21.56
C LEU A 51 53.18 -69.23 21.91
N PRO A 52 53.54 -70.39 22.48
CA PRO A 52 54.89 -70.68 22.95
C PRO A 52 55.81 -71.09 21.79
N ILE A 53 57.03 -70.56 21.78
CA ILE A 53 58.14 -71.13 20.99
C ILE A 53 58.96 -71.97 21.98
N GLU A 54 58.85 -73.29 21.85
CA GLU A 54 59.72 -74.26 22.53
C GLU A 54 61.14 -74.17 21.96
N TYR A 55 62.13 -73.95 22.85
CA TYR A 55 63.54 -74.19 22.55
C TYR A 55 63.93 -75.53 23.21
N PRO A 56 64.51 -76.50 22.47
CA PRO A 56 65.01 -77.71 23.11
C PRO A 56 66.30 -77.40 23.90
N ARG A 57 66.36 -77.97 25.10
CA ARG A 57 67.51 -77.98 26.01
C ARG A 57 68.31 -79.28 25.83
N ALA A 58 69.60 -79.15 25.57
CA ALA A 58 70.65 -80.15 25.84
C ALA A 58 71.93 -79.34 26.12
N GLY A 59 72.81 -79.60 27.07
CA GLY A 59 73.23 -80.84 27.73
C GLY A 59 74.76 -80.78 27.72
N SER A 60 75.38 -80.54 28.87
CA SER A 60 76.84 -80.43 29.05
C SER A 60 77.56 -81.78 28.94
N VAL A 61 78.72 -81.88 28.26
CA VAL A 61 79.97 -82.57 28.70
C VAL A 61 81.19 -82.14 27.85
N VAL A 62 82.21 -81.62 28.55
CA VAL A 62 83.69 -81.77 28.48
C VAL A 62 84.39 -82.23 27.18
N GLY A 63 85.29 -81.36 26.67
CA GLY A 63 86.75 -81.57 26.47
C GLY A 63 87.27 -82.57 25.43
N GLY A 64 88.07 -82.07 24.48
CA GLY A 64 89.02 -82.87 23.69
C GLY A 64 89.48 -82.17 22.41
N ASP A 65 90.79 -82.10 22.21
CA ASP A 65 91.55 -81.48 21.12
C ASP A 65 91.05 -81.74 19.69
N GLY A 66 91.39 -80.81 18.78
CA GLY A 66 91.60 -81.14 17.37
C GLY A 66 90.96 -80.20 16.36
N THR A 67 91.74 -79.24 15.90
CA THR A 67 91.70 -78.59 14.56
C THR A 67 90.74 -79.18 13.51
N ALA A 68 89.65 -78.47 13.21
CA ALA A 68 88.88 -78.39 11.94
C ALA A 68 87.48 -77.81 12.31
N ALA A 69 86.84 -76.85 11.65
CA ALA A 69 87.10 -76.05 10.46
C ALA A 69 86.31 -74.74 10.63
N GLU A 70 86.90 -73.58 10.31
CA GLU A 70 86.30 -72.24 10.40
C GLU A 70 85.14 -72.01 9.38
N GLY A 71 84.67 -73.08 8.72
CA GLY A 71 83.54 -73.08 7.77
C GLY A 71 82.17 -73.42 8.39
N ASP A 72 82.11 -74.20 9.48
CA ASP A 72 80.85 -74.84 9.91
C ASP A 72 79.85 -73.87 10.60
N ILE A 73 80.35 -72.88 11.36
CA ILE A 73 79.52 -71.89 12.09
C ILE A 73 78.97 -70.81 11.14
N VAL A 74 79.73 -70.50 10.09
CA VAL A 74 79.31 -69.58 9.02
C VAL A 74 78.24 -70.25 8.16
N ASP A 75 78.42 -71.53 7.85
CA ASP A 75 77.45 -72.34 7.11
C ASP A 75 76.14 -72.55 7.90
N GLU A 76 76.18 -72.70 9.22
CA GLU A 76 74.99 -72.81 10.08
C GLU A 76 74.18 -71.50 10.15
N GLU A 77 74.84 -70.34 10.26
CA GLU A 77 74.18 -69.02 10.20
C GLU A 77 73.60 -68.72 8.81
N ILE A 78 74.28 -69.12 7.74
CA ILE A 78 73.78 -69.02 6.36
C ILE A 78 72.51 -69.88 6.20
N GLU A 79 72.50 -71.09 6.74
CA GLU A 79 71.36 -72.00 6.66
C GLU A 79 70.19 -71.52 7.54
N ALA A 80 70.47 -70.96 8.72
CA ALA A 80 69.45 -70.33 9.58
C ALA A 80 68.81 -69.10 8.92
N LYS A 81 69.60 -68.24 8.26
CA LYS A 81 69.09 -67.10 7.47
C LYS A 81 68.24 -67.57 6.29
N ARG A 82 68.61 -68.67 5.64
CA ARG A 82 67.85 -69.31 4.56
C ARG A 82 66.51 -69.85 5.04
N ILE A 83 66.46 -70.53 6.17
CA ILE A 83 65.23 -71.07 6.77
C ILE A 83 64.29 -69.92 7.19
N ARG A 84 64.81 -68.87 7.86
CA ARG A 84 64.01 -67.68 8.21
C ARG A 84 63.49 -66.95 6.98
N GLY A 85 64.31 -66.85 5.92
CA GLY A 85 63.90 -66.32 4.61
C GLY A 85 62.74 -67.10 3.99
N GLN A 86 62.78 -68.44 4.04
CA GLN A 86 61.69 -69.30 3.57
C GLN A 86 60.41 -69.15 4.40
N GLN A 87 60.53 -69.05 5.72
CA GLN A 87 59.40 -68.82 6.62
C GLN A 87 58.73 -67.47 6.33
N LEU A 88 59.52 -66.40 6.18
CA LEU A 88 59.02 -65.07 5.86
C LEU A 88 58.39 -65.03 4.46
N ASN A 89 58.99 -65.68 3.46
CA ASN A 89 58.40 -65.82 2.12
C ASN A 89 57.04 -66.54 2.17
N THR A 90 56.92 -67.58 3.00
CA THR A 90 55.65 -68.31 3.21
C THR A 90 54.61 -67.44 3.89
N LEU A 91 54.99 -66.67 4.91
CA LEU A 91 54.11 -65.71 5.58
C LEU A 91 53.64 -64.60 4.62
N VAL A 92 54.54 -64.03 3.82
CA VAL A 92 54.21 -63.04 2.79
C VAL A 92 53.25 -63.62 1.75
N LYS A 93 53.47 -64.85 1.28
CA LYS A 93 52.56 -65.53 0.35
C LYS A 93 51.18 -65.76 0.96
N ASN A 94 51.12 -66.22 2.22
CA ASN A 94 49.85 -66.50 2.89
C ASN A 94 49.05 -65.23 3.15
N THR A 95 49.71 -64.16 3.63
CA THR A 95 49.07 -62.87 3.87
C THR A 95 48.57 -62.22 2.57
N ILE A 96 49.37 -62.25 1.49
CA ILE A 96 48.90 -61.78 0.16
C ILE A 96 47.70 -62.60 -0.30
N LYS A 97 47.72 -63.93 -0.13
CA LYS A 97 46.62 -64.82 -0.53
C LYS A 97 45.34 -64.58 0.27
N GLU A 98 45.46 -64.28 1.56
CA GLU A 98 44.32 -63.90 2.41
C GLU A 98 43.73 -62.57 1.97
N ILE A 99 44.58 -61.58 1.72
CA ILE A 99 44.17 -60.26 1.24
C ILE A 99 43.54 -60.38 -0.15
N ASP A 100 44.03 -61.24 -1.02
CA ASP A 100 43.41 -61.47 -2.33
C ASP A 100 41.99 -62.04 -2.23
N ARG A 101 41.66 -62.76 -1.15
CA ARG A 101 40.29 -63.22 -0.88
C ARG A 101 39.40 -62.10 -0.37
N THR A 102 39.93 -61.19 0.45
CA THR A 102 39.16 -60.16 1.16
C THR A 102 39.22 -58.77 0.51
N LYS A 103 40.09 -58.54 -0.50
CA LYS A 103 40.33 -57.23 -1.11
C LYS A 103 39.10 -56.54 -1.69
N LYS A 104 38.07 -57.30 -2.07
CA LYS A 104 36.79 -56.76 -2.55
C LYS A 104 35.87 -56.31 -1.42
N ALA A 105 35.96 -56.97 -0.26
CA ALA A 105 35.12 -56.66 0.89
C ALA A 105 35.74 -55.51 1.69
N ASN A 106 37.02 -55.63 2.08
CA ASN A 106 37.71 -54.68 2.96
C ASN A 106 39.13 -54.36 2.42
N PRO A 107 39.25 -53.46 1.43
CA PRO A 107 40.55 -53.04 0.92
C PRO A 107 41.39 -52.28 1.96
N GLU A 108 40.74 -51.54 2.88
CA GLU A 108 41.43 -50.72 3.90
C GLU A 108 42.20 -51.57 4.92
N ASP A 109 41.58 -52.64 5.42
CA ASP A 109 42.21 -53.58 6.34
C ASP A 109 43.39 -54.30 5.69
N GLY A 110 43.23 -54.70 4.42
CA GLY A 110 44.31 -55.30 3.62
C GLY A 110 45.51 -54.36 3.47
N LEU A 111 45.26 -53.08 3.17
CA LEU A 111 46.29 -52.05 3.00
C LEU A 111 47.03 -51.77 4.33
N LYS A 112 46.31 -51.75 5.45
CA LYS A 112 46.89 -51.62 6.80
C LYS A 112 47.78 -52.81 7.15
N ASN A 113 47.36 -54.03 6.82
CA ASN A 113 48.12 -55.25 7.07
C ASN A 113 49.37 -55.35 6.18
N LEU A 114 49.30 -54.97 4.90
CA LEU A 114 50.48 -54.93 4.03
C LEU A 114 51.50 -53.86 4.45
N LYS A 115 51.04 -52.69 4.91
CA LYS A 115 51.94 -51.65 5.45
C LYS A 115 52.68 -52.14 6.71
N ARG A 116 51.99 -52.84 7.62
CA ARG A 116 52.61 -53.48 8.79
C ARG A 116 53.62 -54.54 8.39
N LEU A 117 53.28 -55.39 7.43
CA LEU A 117 54.17 -56.41 6.88
C LEU A 117 55.41 -55.79 6.23
N LEU A 118 55.25 -54.71 5.47
CA LEU A 118 56.36 -53.95 4.87
C LEU A 118 57.30 -53.38 5.94
N THR A 119 56.75 -52.80 7.00
CA THR A 119 57.56 -52.33 8.15
C THR A 119 58.33 -53.48 8.79
N SER A 120 57.70 -54.65 8.99
CA SER A 120 58.34 -55.85 9.54
C SER A 120 59.45 -56.42 8.65
N ILE A 121 59.29 -56.35 7.33
CA ILE A 121 60.31 -56.82 6.36
C ILE A 121 61.50 -55.86 6.37
N ASN A 122 61.26 -54.54 6.37
CA ASN A 122 62.32 -53.54 6.40
C ASN A 122 63.14 -53.56 7.70
N SER A 123 62.53 -53.94 8.83
CA SER A 123 63.23 -54.06 10.12
C SER A 123 64.01 -55.37 10.30
N SER A 124 63.89 -56.32 9.35
CA SER A 124 64.57 -57.63 9.46
C SER A 124 66.02 -57.58 8.97
N THR A 125 66.97 -57.76 9.89
CA THR A 125 68.42 -57.83 9.60
C THR A 125 68.94 -59.25 9.38
N ASP A 126 68.16 -60.25 9.80
CA ASP A 126 68.61 -61.64 9.96
C ASP A 126 68.23 -62.53 8.77
N ILE A 127 68.10 -61.93 7.57
CA ILE A 127 67.68 -62.58 6.32
C ILE A 127 68.60 -62.10 5.20
N ASP A 128 68.79 -62.95 4.19
CA ASP A 128 69.51 -62.61 2.98
C ASP A 128 68.98 -61.33 2.31
N ALA A 129 69.90 -60.51 1.79
CA ALA A 129 69.57 -59.21 1.23
C ALA A 129 68.70 -59.30 -0.03
N ASN A 130 68.90 -60.33 -0.87
CA ASN A 130 68.11 -60.51 -2.08
C ASN A 130 66.67 -60.96 -1.75
N ASP A 131 66.51 -61.85 -0.78
CA ASP A 131 65.19 -62.33 -0.36
C ASP A 131 64.36 -61.20 0.27
N ARG A 132 64.98 -60.34 1.08
CA ARG A 132 64.32 -59.15 1.66
C ARG A 132 63.85 -58.18 0.58
N GLU A 133 64.70 -57.86 -0.39
CA GLU A 133 64.34 -56.97 -1.50
C GLU A 133 63.23 -57.57 -2.38
N SER A 134 63.29 -58.87 -2.67
CA SER A 134 62.25 -59.54 -3.46
C SER A 134 60.87 -59.51 -2.78
N ASN A 135 60.83 -59.73 -1.46
CA ASN A 135 59.60 -59.70 -0.67
C ASN A 135 59.10 -58.26 -0.48
N ARG A 136 60.00 -57.29 -0.28
CA ARG A 136 59.68 -55.86 -0.22
C ARG A 136 59.01 -55.40 -1.51
N LEU A 137 59.59 -55.71 -2.66
CA LEU A 137 59.03 -55.36 -3.97
C LEU A 137 57.64 -55.97 -4.18
N ARG A 138 57.45 -57.24 -3.82
CA ARG A 138 56.14 -57.92 -3.90
C ARG A 138 55.08 -57.25 -3.03
N VAL A 139 55.42 -56.90 -1.78
CA VAL A 139 54.49 -56.21 -0.87
C VAL A 139 54.19 -54.80 -1.36
N GLN A 140 55.19 -54.06 -1.84
CA GLN A 140 55.04 -52.72 -2.41
C GLN A 140 54.08 -52.73 -3.62
N GLN A 141 54.30 -53.62 -4.58
CA GLN A 141 53.41 -53.80 -5.73
C GLN A 141 51.97 -54.10 -5.31
N LYS A 142 51.79 -54.89 -4.24
CA LYS A 142 50.46 -55.23 -3.74
C LYS A 142 49.79 -54.06 -3.03
N ILE A 143 50.54 -53.23 -2.33
CA ILE A 143 50.06 -51.98 -1.74
C ILE A 143 49.55 -51.06 -2.86
N ASP A 144 50.30 -50.90 -3.95
CA ASP A 144 49.91 -50.06 -5.08
C ASP A 144 48.66 -50.62 -5.82
N GLU A 145 48.54 -51.94 -5.94
CA GLU A 145 47.31 -52.58 -6.46
C GLU A 145 46.08 -52.28 -5.57
N LEU A 146 46.25 -52.29 -4.24
CA LEU A 146 45.15 -52.04 -3.31
C LEU A 146 44.78 -50.56 -3.18
N THR A 147 45.75 -49.64 -3.22
CA THR A 147 45.49 -48.20 -3.21
C THR A 147 44.71 -47.79 -4.46
N THR A 148 45.10 -48.28 -5.63
CA THR A 148 44.40 -48.02 -6.89
C THR A 148 42.99 -48.62 -6.89
N LEU A 149 42.80 -49.80 -6.30
CA LEU A 149 41.49 -50.41 -6.11
C LEU A 149 40.61 -49.57 -5.17
N GLN A 150 41.14 -49.12 -4.03
CA GLN A 150 40.41 -48.27 -3.07
C GLN A 150 39.96 -46.96 -3.72
N GLN A 151 40.86 -46.26 -4.42
CA GLN A 151 40.54 -45.04 -5.15
C GLN A 151 39.45 -45.28 -6.20
N LYS A 152 39.51 -46.40 -6.92
CA LYS A 152 38.49 -46.76 -7.90
C LYS A 152 37.13 -47.02 -7.26
N VAL A 153 37.08 -47.74 -6.13
CA VAL A 153 35.83 -48.00 -5.39
C VAL A 153 35.24 -46.70 -4.84
N GLU A 154 36.08 -45.83 -4.27
CA GLU A 154 35.63 -44.55 -3.74
C GLU A 154 35.11 -43.63 -4.85
N LEU A 155 35.82 -43.56 -5.99
CA LEU A 155 35.36 -42.80 -7.15
C LEU A 155 34.05 -43.38 -7.71
N GLN A 156 33.89 -44.71 -7.74
CA GLN A 156 32.62 -45.35 -8.10
C GLN A 156 31.49 -45.02 -7.11
N ARG A 157 31.78 -44.94 -5.82
CA ARG A 157 30.82 -44.56 -4.78
C ARG A 157 30.40 -43.10 -4.92
N ILE A 158 31.35 -42.19 -5.12
CA ILE A 158 31.09 -40.76 -5.33
C ILE A 158 30.25 -40.56 -6.60
N THR A 159 30.65 -41.16 -7.73
CA THR A 159 29.88 -41.05 -8.98
C THR A 159 28.48 -41.66 -8.89
N ALA A 160 28.29 -42.72 -8.10
CA ALA A 160 26.97 -43.29 -7.84
C ALA A 160 26.09 -42.33 -7.00
N LEU A 161 26.65 -41.71 -5.96
CA LEU A 161 25.96 -40.71 -5.14
C LEU A 161 25.61 -39.46 -5.94
N GLU A 162 26.54 -38.94 -6.75
CA GLU A 162 26.30 -37.81 -7.65
C GLU A 162 25.17 -38.12 -8.64
N ARG A 163 25.18 -39.32 -9.24
CA ARG A 163 24.11 -39.75 -10.13
C ARG A 163 22.76 -39.81 -9.41
N GLN A 164 22.72 -40.30 -8.18
CA GLN A 164 21.49 -40.36 -7.39
C GLN A 164 20.99 -38.95 -7.04
N ALA A 165 21.86 -38.07 -6.57
CA ALA A 165 21.53 -36.68 -6.26
C ALA A 165 21.01 -35.92 -7.49
N GLN A 166 21.60 -36.16 -8.66
CA GLN A 166 21.16 -35.55 -9.92
C GLN A 166 19.77 -36.04 -10.33
N LEU A 167 19.47 -37.33 -10.18
CA LEU A 167 18.14 -37.88 -10.45
C LEU A 167 17.08 -37.33 -9.49
N GLU A 168 17.43 -37.16 -8.22
CA GLU A 168 16.54 -36.57 -7.21
C GLU A 168 16.28 -35.09 -7.49
N SER A 169 17.31 -34.31 -7.81
CA SER A 169 17.18 -32.91 -8.22
C SER A 169 16.28 -32.72 -9.46
N GLN A 170 16.45 -33.61 -10.45
CA GLN A 170 15.57 -33.61 -11.64
C GLN A 170 14.12 -33.92 -11.28
N ARG A 171 13.88 -34.90 -10.40
CA ARG A 171 12.52 -35.23 -9.92
C ARG A 171 11.87 -34.07 -9.18
N LEU A 172 12.59 -33.43 -8.26
CA LEU A 172 12.06 -32.27 -7.53
C LEU A 172 11.70 -31.11 -8.48
N THR A 173 12.53 -30.87 -9.49
CA THR A 173 12.26 -29.84 -10.50
C THR A 173 11.03 -30.20 -11.35
N SER A 174 10.88 -31.47 -11.77
CA SER A 174 9.69 -31.91 -12.50
C SER A 174 8.43 -31.80 -11.66
N ASP A 175 8.49 -32.16 -10.37
CA ASP A 175 7.34 -32.10 -9.46
C ASP A 175 6.88 -30.66 -9.25
N GLN A 176 7.82 -29.71 -9.12
CA GLN A 176 7.48 -28.28 -9.03
C GLN A 176 6.80 -27.76 -10.31
N LEU A 177 7.24 -28.20 -11.49
CA LEU A 177 6.61 -27.84 -12.75
C LEU A 177 5.18 -28.38 -12.86
N VAL A 178 4.96 -29.64 -12.46
CA VAL A 178 3.64 -30.26 -12.43
C VAL A 178 2.70 -29.50 -11.50
N LEU A 179 3.11 -29.20 -10.27
CA LEU A 179 2.30 -28.44 -9.31
C LEU A 179 1.92 -27.05 -9.84
N ARG A 180 2.86 -26.38 -10.52
CA ARG A 180 2.59 -25.08 -11.14
C ARG A 180 1.56 -25.18 -12.26
N ASP A 181 1.65 -26.21 -13.09
CA ASP A 181 0.71 -26.45 -14.19
C ASP A 181 -0.67 -26.88 -13.69
N GLU A 182 -0.75 -27.68 -12.63
CA GLU A 182 -2.01 -28.01 -11.94
C GLU A 182 -2.67 -26.76 -11.36
N ARG A 183 -1.89 -25.89 -10.70
CA ARG A 183 -2.38 -24.61 -10.17
C ARG A 183 -2.91 -23.72 -11.29
N LEU A 184 -2.19 -23.62 -12.41
CA LEU A 184 -2.64 -22.87 -13.57
C LEU A 184 -3.95 -23.45 -14.12
N THR A 185 -4.03 -24.77 -14.24
CA THR A 185 -5.23 -25.47 -14.73
C THR A 185 -6.45 -25.17 -13.87
N SER A 186 -6.30 -25.25 -12.54
CA SER A 186 -7.36 -24.91 -11.59
C SER A 186 -7.83 -23.46 -11.72
N LEU A 187 -6.92 -22.50 -11.92
CA LEU A 187 -7.29 -21.10 -12.16
C LEU A 187 -8.06 -20.93 -13.48
N ILE A 188 -7.65 -21.62 -14.55
CA ILE A 188 -8.33 -21.57 -15.84
C ILE A 188 -9.73 -22.21 -15.76
N GLU A 189 -9.89 -23.30 -15.03
CA GLU A 189 -11.20 -23.89 -14.77
C GLU A 189 -12.11 -22.92 -14.00
N LYS A 190 -11.58 -22.24 -12.99
CA LYS A 190 -12.32 -21.19 -12.26
C LYS A 190 -12.73 -20.05 -13.18
N VAL A 191 -11.86 -19.59 -14.08
CA VAL A 191 -12.19 -18.58 -15.10
C VAL A 191 -13.32 -19.09 -16.00
N ARG A 192 -13.24 -20.32 -16.51
CA ARG A 192 -14.30 -20.90 -17.35
C ARG A 192 -15.64 -20.98 -16.62
N ALA A 193 -15.63 -21.37 -15.34
CA ALA A 193 -16.84 -21.43 -14.53
C ALA A 193 -17.48 -20.04 -14.35
N LEU A 194 -16.68 -19.03 -14.02
CA LEU A 194 -17.16 -17.64 -13.89
C LEU A 194 -17.64 -17.07 -15.23
N MET A 195 -16.97 -17.38 -16.33
CA MET A 195 -17.42 -17.00 -17.67
C MET A 195 -18.78 -17.63 -18.03
N ASN A 196 -19.00 -18.90 -17.66
CA ASN A 196 -20.28 -19.55 -17.83
C ASN A 196 -21.36 -18.89 -16.97
N GLU A 197 -21.05 -18.53 -15.73
CA GLU A 197 -21.98 -17.84 -14.83
C GLU A 197 -22.35 -16.44 -15.36
N GLY A 198 -21.36 -15.71 -15.91
CA GLY A 198 -21.59 -14.44 -16.60
C GLY A 198 -22.55 -14.60 -17.78
N ASN A 199 -22.35 -15.64 -18.60
CA ASN A 199 -23.25 -15.97 -19.72
C ASN A 199 -24.67 -16.34 -19.26
N THR A 200 -24.84 -16.88 -18.04
CA THR A 200 -26.17 -17.15 -17.47
C THR A 200 -26.87 -15.92 -16.90
N GLY A 201 -26.17 -14.76 -16.84
CA GLY A 201 -26.76 -13.47 -16.48
C GLY A 201 -26.21 -12.85 -15.18
N ASN A 202 -25.24 -13.47 -14.50
CA ASN A 202 -24.59 -12.84 -13.35
C ASN A 202 -23.63 -11.74 -13.81
N GLU A 203 -23.99 -10.48 -13.54
CA GLU A 203 -23.19 -9.30 -13.93
C GLU A 203 -21.80 -9.29 -13.31
N GLN A 204 -21.68 -9.68 -12.04
CA GLN A 204 -20.40 -9.61 -11.32
C GLN A 204 -19.43 -10.71 -11.77
N ALA A 205 -19.91 -11.76 -12.41
CA ALA A 205 -19.11 -12.92 -12.75
C ALA A 205 -18.02 -12.62 -13.78
N PHE A 206 -18.27 -11.74 -14.75
CA PHE A 206 -17.24 -11.34 -15.73
C PHE A 206 -16.10 -10.53 -15.09
N GLU A 207 -16.43 -9.64 -14.15
CA GLU A 207 -15.42 -8.88 -13.40
C GLU A 207 -14.60 -9.80 -12.50
N GLN A 208 -15.24 -10.74 -11.82
CA GLN A 208 -14.53 -11.76 -11.03
C GLN A 208 -13.66 -12.66 -11.92
N ALA A 209 -14.13 -13.04 -13.11
CA ALA A 209 -13.37 -13.85 -14.06
C ALA A 209 -12.08 -13.12 -14.48
N GLU A 210 -12.16 -11.83 -14.76
CA GLU A 210 -11.00 -10.99 -15.08
C GLU A 210 -9.99 -10.93 -13.93
N LEU A 211 -10.47 -10.72 -12.70
CA LEU A 211 -9.60 -10.71 -11.51
C LEU A 211 -8.86 -12.04 -11.34
N VAL A 212 -9.57 -13.17 -11.49
CA VAL A 212 -8.95 -14.50 -11.43
C VAL A 212 -7.98 -14.70 -12.59
N ALA A 213 -8.33 -14.27 -13.80
CA ALA A 213 -7.45 -14.35 -14.95
C ALA A 213 -6.14 -13.59 -14.74
N ARG A 214 -6.16 -12.41 -14.10
CA ARG A 214 -4.94 -11.65 -13.77
C ARG A 214 -3.98 -12.42 -12.85
N THR A 215 -4.49 -13.22 -11.92
CA THR A 215 -3.64 -14.07 -11.05
C THR A 215 -2.88 -15.16 -11.81
N THR A 216 -3.29 -15.50 -13.04
CA THR A 216 -2.59 -16.53 -13.85
C THR A 216 -1.21 -16.08 -14.31
N ILE A 217 -0.95 -14.76 -14.42
CA ILE A 217 0.37 -14.22 -14.76
C ILE A 217 1.36 -14.44 -13.60
N GLU A 218 0.89 -14.37 -12.36
CA GLU A 218 1.74 -14.60 -11.18
C GLU A 218 2.22 -16.05 -11.10
N VAL A 219 1.38 -17.00 -11.54
CA VAL A 219 1.71 -18.44 -11.56
C VAL A 219 2.58 -18.80 -12.76
N ALA A 220 2.24 -18.28 -13.94
CA ALA A 220 2.90 -18.61 -15.19
C ALA A 220 3.14 -17.36 -16.04
N PRO A 221 4.17 -16.56 -15.72
CA PRO A 221 4.51 -15.39 -16.51
C PRO A 221 4.93 -15.84 -17.91
N TYR A 222 4.51 -15.09 -18.93
CA TYR A 222 4.79 -15.36 -20.35
C TYR A 222 4.16 -16.64 -20.94
N ASN A 223 3.27 -17.32 -20.21
CA ASN A 223 2.48 -18.41 -20.80
C ASN A 223 1.35 -17.83 -21.67
N GLY A 224 1.21 -18.32 -22.90
CA GLY A 224 0.14 -17.93 -23.82
C GLY A 224 -1.26 -18.16 -23.26
N VAL A 225 -1.46 -19.22 -22.48
CA VAL A 225 -2.76 -19.53 -21.85
C VAL A 225 -3.16 -18.47 -20.82
N SER A 226 -2.21 -17.99 -20.03
CA SER A 226 -2.44 -16.93 -19.03
C SER A 226 -2.87 -15.63 -19.71
N TRP A 227 -2.15 -15.20 -20.75
CA TRP A 227 -2.48 -14.00 -21.52
C TRP A 227 -3.81 -14.13 -22.26
N GLN A 228 -4.10 -15.29 -22.85
CA GLN A 228 -5.37 -15.55 -23.49
C GLN A 228 -6.53 -15.46 -22.48
N SER A 229 -6.36 -16.00 -21.27
CA SER A 229 -7.37 -15.93 -20.22
C SER A 229 -7.75 -14.48 -19.89
N ILE A 230 -6.74 -13.61 -19.74
CA ILE A 230 -6.95 -12.18 -19.47
C ILE A 230 -7.64 -11.52 -20.65
N PHE A 231 -7.13 -11.71 -21.86
CA PHE A 231 -7.71 -11.11 -23.06
C PHE A 231 -9.19 -11.48 -23.24
N VAL A 232 -9.53 -12.76 -23.07
CA VAL A 232 -10.91 -13.25 -23.22
C VAL A 232 -11.83 -12.69 -22.13
N THR A 233 -11.38 -12.68 -20.88
CA THR A 233 -12.19 -12.19 -19.75
C THR A 233 -12.40 -10.68 -19.82
N GLU A 234 -11.36 -9.91 -20.13
CA GLU A 234 -11.44 -8.46 -20.33
C GLU A 234 -12.38 -8.12 -21.49
N ALA A 235 -12.22 -8.78 -22.64
CA ALA A 235 -13.08 -8.56 -23.80
C ALA A 235 -14.55 -8.89 -23.48
N ALA A 236 -14.81 -9.99 -22.77
CA ALA A 236 -16.16 -10.37 -22.36
C ALA A 236 -16.78 -9.37 -21.38
N ASN A 237 -16.02 -8.94 -20.36
CA ASN A 237 -16.45 -7.94 -19.39
C ASN A 237 -16.80 -6.60 -20.08
N GLN A 238 -15.94 -6.11 -20.98
CA GLN A 238 -16.21 -4.87 -21.72
C GLN A 238 -17.42 -4.99 -22.64
N LEU A 239 -17.57 -6.13 -23.33
CA LEU A 239 -18.70 -6.37 -24.21
C LEU A 239 -20.02 -6.40 -23.43
N ASP A 240 -20.09 -7.10 -22.31
CA ASP A 240 -21.29 -7.13 -21.45
C ASP A 240 -21.66 -5.73 -20.95
N ARG A 241 -20.69 -4.97 -20.43
CA ARG A 241 -20.89 -3.57 -19.98
C ARG A 241 -21.47 -2.69 -21.09
N ILE A 242 -20.91 -2.76 -22.29
CA ILE A 242 -21.37 -1.96 -23.43
C ILE A 242 -22.80 -2.36 -23.83
N MET A 243 -23.12 -3.65 -23.85
CA MET A 243 -24.47 -4.12 -24.18
C MET A 243 -25.49 -3.66 -23.15
N ARG A 244 -25.19 -3.75 -21.85
CA ARG A 244 -26.05 -3.23 -20.77
C ARG A 244 -26.27 -1.73 -20.89
N LEU A 245 -25.22 -0.95 -21.15
CA LEU A 245 -25.33 0.49 -21.34
C LEU A 245 -26.18 0.86 -22.56
N ARG A 246 -26.16 0.05 -23.62
CA ARG A 246 -27.04 0.25 -24.78
C ARG A 246 -28.50 0.00 -24.43
N LEU A 247 -28.80 -1.06 -23.68
CA LEU A 247 -30.16 -1.36 -23.20
C LEU A 247 -30.67 -0.25 -22.27
N LEU A 248 -29.85 0.15 -21.29
CA LEU A 248 -30.20 1.24 -20.38
C LEU A 248 -30.45 2.54 -21.17
N ARG A 249 -29.64 2.81 -22.19
CA ARG A 249 -29.84 3.98 -23.05
C ARG A 249 -31.16 3.91 -23.81
N SER A 250 -31.54 2.76 -24.38
CA SER A 250 -32.84 2.65 -25.06
C SER A 250 -34.00 2.87 -24.10
N ASP A 251 -33.91 2.33 -22.88
CA ASP A 251 -34.96 2.50 -21.87
C ASP A 251 -35.09 3.97 -21.45
N LYS A 252 -33.96 4.62 -21.14
CA LYS A 252 -33.94 6.04 -20.77
C LYS A 252 -34.33 6.97 -21.91
N PHE A 253 -34.04 6.60 -23.15
CA PHE A 253 -34.50 7.35 -24.32
C PHE A 253 -36.04 7.31 -24.43
N LEU A 254 -36.66 6.15 -24.23
CA LEU A 254 -38.12 6.01 -24.22
C LEU A 254 -38.76 6.75 -23.04
N GLU A 255 -38.17 6.67 -21.85
CA GLU A 255 -38.60 7.46 -20.69
C GLU A 255 -38.56 8.98 -20.97
N ALA A 256 -37.49 9.45 -21.64
CA ALA A 256 -37.37 10.85 -22.02
C ALA A 256 -38.47 11.26 -23.01
N LEU A 257 -38.73 10.46 -24.05
CA LEU A 257 -39.82 10.73 -24.99
C LEU A 257 -41.20 10.69 -24.31
N TYR A 258 -41.40 9.78 -23.35
CA TYR A 258 -42.62 9.76 -22.54
C TYR A 258 -42.81 11.08 -21.76
N LEU A 259 -41.75 11.60 -21.15
CA LEU A 259 -41.81 12.89 -20.44
C LEU A 259 -42.10 14.05 -21.39
N VAL A 260 -41.55 14.02 -22.61
CA VAL A 260 -41.86 15.00 -23.65
C VAL A 260 -43.35 14.95 -24.01
N GLU A 261 -43.91 13.78 -24.30
CA GLU A 261 -45.35 13.63 -24.58
C GLU A 261 -46.21 14.07 -23.39
N LYS A 262 -45.80 13.71 -22.16
CA LYS A 262 -46.48 14.14 -20.93
C LYS A 262 -46.49 15.66 -20.79
N ALA A 263 -45.42 16.35 -21.17
CA ALA A 263 -45.35 17.80 -21.16
C ALA A 263 -46.16 18.44 -22.30
N HIS A 264 -46.34 17.73 -23.43
CA HIS A 264 -47.22 18.15 -24.52
C HIS A 264 -48.70 18.02 -24.20
N VAL A 265 -49.08 17.20 -23.21
CA VAL A 265 -50.46 17.17 -22.69
C VAL A 265 -50.76 18.55 -22.12
N PRO A 266 -51.62 19.37 -22.78
CA PRO A 266 -51.99 20.66 -22.24
C PRO A 266 -52.70 20.40 -20.93
N PHE A 267 -52.26 21.07 -19.85
CA PHE A 267 -53.09 21.16 -18.68
C PHE A 267 -54.30 22.02 -19.08
N PRO A 268 -55.55 21.54 -18.94
CA PRO A 268 -56.69 22.40 -19.12
C PRO A 268 -56.56 23.56 -18.12
N ASP A 269 -56.78 24.79 -18.58
CA ASP A 269 -56.84 26.02 -17.75
C ASP A 269 -58.00 25.98 -16.72
N GLU A 270 -58.62 24.82 -16.53
CA GLU A 270 -59.66 24.50 -15.58
C GLU A 270 -59.20 23.30 -14.72
N PRO A 271 -58.63 23.52 -13.53
CA PRO A 271 -58.48 24.81 -12.86
C PRO A 271 -57.27 25.61 -13.37
N PRO A 272 -57.36 26.96 -13.38
CA PRO A 272 -56.28 27.84 -13.83
C PRO A 272 -55.06 27.66 -12.94
N LEU A 273 -53.90 28.18 -13.37
CA LEU A 273 -52.68 28.27 -12.55
C LEU A 273 -53.03 28.70 -11.12
N LEU A 274 -53.16 27.73 -10.21
CA LEU A 274 -53.58 27.99 -8.86
C LEU A 274 -52.32 28.45 -8.14
N TYR A 275 -52.14 29.77 -8.09
CA TYR A 275 -51.17 30.33 -7.17
C TYR A 275 -51.47 29.74 -5.78
N PRO A 276 -50.42 29.35 -5.03
CA PRO A 276 -50.59 28.97 -3.65
C PRO A 276 -51.42 30.06 -2.95
N PRO A 277 -52.33 29.68 -2.04
CA PRO A 277 -53.14 30.65 -1.33
C PRO A 277 -52.24 31.68 -0.63
N PRO A 278 -52.73 32.92 -0.39
CA PRO A 278 -51.94 34.00 0.21
C PRO A 278 -51.20 33.59 1.49
N GLU A 279 -51.75 32.66 2.26
CA GLU A 279 -51.13 32.08 3.46
C GLU A 279 -49.76 31.45 3.19
N VAL A 280 -49.61 30.72 2.07
CA VAL A 280 -48.34 30.09 1.69
C VAL A 280 -47.31 31.17 1.35
N TRP A 281 -47.72 32.22 0.64
CA TRP A 281 -46.86 33.36 0.33
C TRP A 281 -46.44 34.11 1.59
N GLN A 282 -47.37 34.36 2.52
CA GLN A 282 -47.06 34.97 3.81
C GLN A 282 -46.11 34.11 4.63
N ALA A 283 -46.32 32.79 4.69
CA ALA A 283 -45.42 31.86 5.38
C ALA A 283 -44.01 31.85 4.77
N LEU A 284 -43.90 31.91 3.44
CA LEU A 284 -42.62 32.04 2.73
C LEU A 284 -41.93 33.37 3.06
N THR A 285 -42.65 34.48 3.08
CA THR A 285 -42.13 35.80 3.44
C THR A 285 -41.67 35.85 4.90
N GLN A 286 -42.45 35.32 5.84
CA GLN A 286 -42.05 35.19 7.24
C GLN A 286 -40.80 34.31 7.41
N ARG A 287 -40.71 33.20 6.66
CA ARG A 287 -39.53 32.34 6.66
C ARG A 287 -38.29 33.04 6.10
N ARG A 288 -38.46 33.97 5.14
CA ARG A 288 -37.38 34.80 4.61
C ARG A 288 -36.97 35.94 5.54
N LYS A 289 -37.84 36.37 6.48
CA LYS A 289 -37.52 37.43 7.46
C LYS A 289 -36.26 37.15 8.28
N LYS A 290 -35.93 35.87 8.51
CA LYS A 290 -34.68 35.47 9.17
C LYS A 290 -33.41 35.83 8.38
N TRP A 291 -33.54 36.02 7.07
CA TRP A 291 -32.48 36.46 6.16
C TRP A 291 -32.59 37.94 5.82
N ALA A 292 -33.62 38.65 6.34
CA ALA A 292 -33.83 40.07 6.09
C ALA A 292 -32.96 40.99 6.96
N SER A 293 -32.31 40.46 8.01
CA SER A 293 -31.27 41.17 8.72
C SER A 293 -29.98 41.15 7.89
N VAL A 294 -29.94 42.01 6.86
CA VAL A 294 -28.74 42.23 6.04
C VAL A 294 -27.97 43.47 6.52
N ASP A 295 -28.21 43.93 7.75
CA ASP A 295 -27.22 44.76 8.42
C ASP A 295 -26.31 43.82 9.22
N LEU A 296 -25.11 43.55 8.69
CA LEU A 296 -24.08 42.74 9.37
C LEU A 296 -23.52 43.47 10.60
N THR A 297 -23.81 44.77 10.73
CA THR A 297 -23.44 45.57 11.90
C THR A 297 -24.39 45.25 13.06
N LYS A 298 -23.91 44.50 14.05
CA LYS A 298 -24.62 44.29 15.32
C LYS A 298 -24.39 45.51 16.19
N TYR A 299 -25.44 46.29 16.44
CA TYR A 299 -25.39 47.41 17.39
C TYR A 299 -25.52 46.90 18.82
N SER A 300 -24.93 47.61 19.78
CA SER A 300 -25.22 47.35 21.20
C SER A 300 -26.70 47.65 21.48
N PRO A 301 -27.37 46.93 22.40
CA PRO A 301 -28.74 47.24 22.82
C PRO A 301 -28.95 48.69 23.27
N LYS A 302 -27.89 49.38 23.74
CA LYS A 302 -27.96 50.82 24.06
C LYS A 302 -27.90 51.69 22.82
N GLU A 303 -27.03 51.40 21.86
CA GLU A 303 -26.95 52.13 20.59
C GLU A 303 -28.25 52.01 19.78
N GLU A 304 -28.90 50.84 19.82
CA GLU A 304 -30.19 50.63 19.17
C GLU A 304 -31.29 51.51 19.79
N LYS A 305 -31.31 51.62 21.13
CA LYS A 305 -32.20 52.55 21.85
C LYS A 305 -31.91 54.01 21.52
N LEU A 306 -30.63 54.40 21.39
CA LEU A 306 -30.25 55.75 20.97
C LEU A 306 -30.76 56.07 19.55
N ARG A 307 -30.62 55.12 18.62
CA ARG A 307 -31.10 55.28 17.24
C ARG A 307 -32.62 55.33 17.15
N GLU A 308 -33.31 54.56 17.99
CA GLU A 308 -34.76 54.63 18.12
C GLU A 308 -35.20 55.99 18.68
N ALA A 309 -34.56 56.47 19.75
CA ALA A 309 -34.85 57.77 20.36
C ALA A 309 -34.61 58.94 19.38
N LEU A 310 -33.57 58.86 18.55
CA LEU A 310 -33.31 59.81 17.47
C LEU A 310 -34.43 59.91 16.42
N ASN A 311 -35.14 58.81 16.17
CA ASN A 311 -36.24 58.75 15.20
C ASN A 311 -37.57 59.24 15.78
N GLN A 312 -37.67 59.45 17.09
CA GLN A 312 -38.92 59.90 17.71
C GLN A 312 -39.13 61.41 17.52
N PRO A 313 -40.38 61.86 17.31
CA PRO A 313 -40.71 63.28 17.13
C PRO A 313 -40.59 64.03 18.46
N THR A 314 -39.85 65.15 18.49
CA THR A 314 -39.66 66.04 19.64
C THR A 314 -40.12 67.46 19.33
N ASP A 315 -40.80 68.08 20.28
CA ASP A 315 -41.20 69.48 20.21
C ASP A 315 -40.17 70.32 20.95
N VAL A 316 -39.67 71.38 20.31
CA VAL A 316 -38.57 72.19 20.80
C VAL A 316 -38.84 73.67 20.53
N ASN A 317 -38.70 74.49 21.56
CA ASN A 317 -38.79 75.95 21.49
C ASN A 317 -37.60 76.56 22.23
N PHE A 318 -36.56 76.92 21.48
CA PHE A 318 -35.38 77.63 21.97
C PHE A 318 -35.51 79.11 21.62
N THR A 319 -35.34 79.99 22.62
CA THR A 319 -35.31 81.44 22.44
C THR A 319 -34.08 81.96 23.16
N ASP A 320 -33.10 82.46 22.41
CA ASP A 320 -31.83 82.99 22.93
C ASP A 320 -31.09 82.08 23.93
N MET A 321 -31.05 80.77 23.64
CA MET A 321 -30.34 79.78 24.46
C MET A 321 -28.98 79.43 23.87
N SER A 322 -28.00 79.11 24.73
CA SER A 322 -26.68 78.63 24.29
C SER A 322 -26.80 77.22 23.68
N LEU A 323 -25.88 76.86 22.78
CA LEU A 323 -25.87 75.53 22.16
C LEU A 323 -25.69 74.42 23.21
N LYS A 324 -24.86 74.65 24.22
CA LYS A 324 -24.65 73.74 25.34
C LYS A 324 -25.94 73.49 26.13
N ASP A 325 -26.67 74.56 26.46
CA ASP A 325 -27.96 74.44 27.18
C ASP A 325 -29.03 73.75 26.32
N CYS A 326 -29.02 73.98 25.01
CA CYS A 326 -29.90 73.29 24.07
C CYS A 326 -29.62 71.78 24.03
N ILE A 327 -28.35 71.38 23.98
CA ILE A 327 -27.93 69.96 24.00
C ILE A 327 -28.29 69.31 25.34
N ASP A 328 -28.05 69.98 26.47
CA ASP A 328 -28.38 69.50 27.80
C ASP A 328 -29.91 69.35 27.99
N TYR A 329 -30.69 70.26 27.41
CA TYR A 329 -32.14 70.14 27.38
C TYR A 329 -32.59 68.91 26.58
N LEU A 330 -32.02 68.67 25.39
CA LEU A 330 -32.33 67.52 24.56
C LEU A 330 -31.91 66.19 25.21
N SER A 331 -30.76 66.17 25.88
CA SER A 331 -30.28 65.03 26.67
C SER A 331 -31.30 64.66 27.76
N LYS A 332 -31.78 65.65 28.53
CA LYS A 332 -32.77 65.43 29.60
C LYS A 332 -34.17 65.09 29.07
N ALA A 333 -34.62 65.76 28.02
CA ALA A 333 -35.95 65.55 27.44
C ALA A 333 -36.14 64.14 26.89
N ARG A 334 -35.06 63.50 26.43
CA ARG A 334 -35.09 62.17 25.80
C ARG A 334 -34.34 61.09 26.57
N GLY A 335 -33.71 61.44 27.69
CA GLY A 335 -32.91 60.50 28.49
C GLY A 335 -31.75 59.90 27.69
N ILE A 336 -31.07 60.73 26.91
CA ILE A 336 -29.92 60.32 26.08
C ILE A 336 -28.66 60.95 26.66
N ASP A 337 -27.61 60.15 26.81
CA ASP A 337 -26.28 60.65 27.17
C ASP A 337 -25.64 61.26 25.93
N ILE A 338 -25.47 62.59 25.94
CA ILE A 338 -24.78 63.35 24.89
C ILE A 338 -23.48 63.91 25.46
N VAL A 339 -22.36 63.56 24.83
CA VAL A 339 -21.02 64.02 25.20
C VAL A 339 -20.47 64.90 24.09
N ILE A 340 -19.95 66.06 24.46
CA ILE A 340 -19.30 66.99 23.54
C ILE A 340 -17.80 66.69 23.54
N ASP A 341 -17.24 66.40 22.37
CA ASP A 341 -15.81 66.15 22.21
C ASP A 341 -15.04 67.48 22.08
N GLN A 342 -14.65 68.04 23.22
CA GLN A 342 -13.95 69.33 23.26
C GLN A 342 -12.60 69.28 22.53
N ASN A 343 -11.89 68.15 22.61
CA ASN A 343 -10.59 68.00 21.97
C ASN A 343 -10.70 68.09 20.44
N ALA A 344 -11.68 67.38 19.86
CA ALA A 344 -11.92 67.40 18.42
C ALA A 344 -12.41 68.77 17.90
N ILE A 345 -13.09 69.54 18.76
CA ILE A 345 -13.57 70.90 18.43
C ILE A 345 -12.41 71.92 18.47
N ASP A 346 -11.54 71.82 19.47
CA ASP A 346 -10.37 72.69 19.62
C ASP A 346 -9.32 72.44 18.51
N GLU A 347 -9.09 71.17 18.15
CA GLU A 347 -8.16 70.78 17.07
C GLU A 347 -8.70 71.12 15.67
N GLY A 348 -10.01 71.04 15.47
CA GLY A 348 -10.68 71.33 14.19
C GLY A 348 -10.76 72.82 13.83
N GLY A 349 -10.22 73.72 14.66
CA GLY A 349 -10.17 75.16 14.40
C GLY A 349 -11.55 75.83 14.28
N SER A 350 -12.61 75.16 14.74
CA SER A 350 -13.96 75.72 14.74
C SER A 350 -14.06 76.77 15.84
N SER A 351 -14.23 78.04 15.47
CA SER A 351 -14.47 79.15 16.41
C SER A 351 -15.86 79.12 17.06
N ALA A 352 -16.43 77.92 17.23
CA ALA A 352 -17.73 77.70 17.82
C ALA A 352 -17.56 77.67 19.34
N ASP A 353 -17.41 78.85 19.96
CA ASP A 353 -17.49 78.94 21.41
C ASP A 353 -18.92 78.57 21.82
N LEU A 354 -19.09 77.34 22.30
CA LEU A 354 -20.39 76.69 22.56
C LEU A 354 -21.28 77.48 23.55
N ASN A 355 -20.70 78.45 24.24
CA ASN A 355 -21.32 79.27 25.27
C ASN A 355 -21.74 80.68 24.79
N GLU A 356 -21.22 81.18 23.66
CA GLU A 356 -21.44 82.58 23.24
C GLU A 356 -22.53 82.76 22.18
N GLU A 357 -22.99 81.67 21.55
CA GLU A 357 -23.93 81.75 20.44
C GLU A 357 -25.39 81.53 20.86
N ASN A 358 -26.21 82.54 20.65
CA ASN A 358 -27.65 82.51 20.95
C ASN A 358 -28.43 81.87 19.80
N ILE A 359 -29.07 80.74 20.07
CA ILE A 359 -29.88 80.01 19.09
C ILE A 359 -31.36 80.24 19.37
N THR A 360 -32.09 80.69 18.35
CA THR A 360 -33.55 80.77 18.36
C THR A 360 -34.12 79.81 17.31
N LEU A 361 -34.79 78.75 17.78
CA LEU A 361 -35.32 77.67 16.93
C LEU A 361 -36.64 77.14 17.49
N GLN A 362 -37.69 77.13 16.67
CA GLN A 362 -39.02 76.62 17.00
C GLN A 362 -39.44 75.53 16.03
N LEU A 363 -39.50 74.28 16.50
CA LEU A 363 -39.86 73.11 15.69
C LEU A 363 -40.81 72.21 16.47
N ASN A 364 -41.91 71.81 15.84
CA ASN A 364 -42.91 70.91 16.42
C ASN A 364 -43.03 69.65 15.54
N GLY A 365 -43.11 68.48 16.16
CA GLY A 365 -43.33 67.19 15.50
C GLY A 365 -42.16 66.69 14.64
N VAL A 366 -40.96 67.25 14.82
CA VAL A 366 -39.76 66.92 14.03
C VAL A 366 -38.93 65.86 14.77
N THR A 367 -38.33 64.92 14.06
CA THR A 367 -37.47 63.90 14.70
C THR A 367 -36.25 64.54 15.36
N LEU A 368 -35.82 64.01 16.52
CA LEU A 368 -34.63 64.50 17.22
C LEU A 368 -33.40 64.54 16.30
N ARG A 369 -33.25 63.55 15.42
CA ARG A 369 -32.19 63.53 14.39
C ARG A 369 -32.17 64.79 13.53
N SER A 370 -33.33 65.21 13.04
CA SER A 370 -33.44 66.38 12.18
C SER A 370 -33.23 67.68 12.97
N ILE A 371 -33.68 67.73 14.23
CA ILE A 371 -33.44 68.87 15.13
C ILE A 371 -31.93 69.02 15.40
N LEU A 372 -31.23 67.96 15.78
CA LEU A 372 -29.78 67.97 15.98
C LEU A 372 -29.04 68.35 14.71
N LYS A 373 -29.46 67.83 13.55
CA LYS A 373 -28.87 68.22 12.26
C LYS A 373 -29.04 69.71 12.01
N LEU A 374 -30.20 70.30 12.29
CA LEU A 374 -30.45 71.73 12.10
C LEU A 374 -29.68 72.61 13.11
N LEU A 375 -29.51 72.16 14.35
CA LEU A 375 -28.74 72.86 15.38
C LEU A 375 -27.23 72.88 15.09
N LEU A 376 -26.70 71.78 14.55
CA LEU A 376 -25.27 71.63 14.26
C LEU A 376 -24.89 72.14 12.86
N ASN A 377 -25.86 72.29 11.96
CA ASN A 377 -25.65 72.81 10.62
C ASN A 377 -25.20 74.28 10.65
N GLY A 378 -24.13 74.60 9.94
CA GLY A 378 -23.52 75.93 9.92
C GLY A 378 -22.41 76.15 10.96
N LYS A 379 -22.03 75.12 11.73
CA LYS A 379 -20.96 75.16 12.75
C LYS A 379 -19.85 74.14 12.53
N ASP A 380 -19.86 73.46 11.38
CA ASP A 380 -18.95 72.34 11.06
C ASP A 380 -18.93 71.23 12.14
N LEU A 381 -20.04 71.07 12.86
CA LEU A 381 -20.26 70.01 13.85
C LEU A 381 -21.20 68.94 13.28
N THR A 382 -20.98 67.70 13.71
CA THR A 382 -21.84 66.56 13.45
C THR A 382 -21.98 65.70 14.70
N TRP A 383 -22.89 64.74 14.66
CA TRP A 383 -23.10 63.79 15.74
C TRP A 383 -22.80 62.38 15.26
N LEU A 384 -22.23 61.57 16.14
CA LEU A 384 -21.90 60.18 15.89
C LEU A 384 -22.28 59.32 17.11
N ILE A 385 -22.62 58.05 16.89
CA ILE A 385 -22.93 57.10 17.97
C ILE A 385 -21.77 56.12 18.08
N GLU A 386 -21.05 56.23 19.19
CA GLU A 386 -19.84 55.49 19.53
C GLU A 386 -19.83 55.20 21.02
N ASP A 387 -19.26 54.07 21.42
CA ASP A 387 -19.10 53.69 22.83
C ASP A 387 -20.39 53.78 23.67
N GLU A 388 -21.53 53.46 23.05
CA GLU A 388 -22.86 53.53 23.65
C GLU A 388 -23.36 54.94 24.04
N VAL A 389 -22.69 56.00 23.57
CA VAL A 389 -22.99 57.41 23.86
C VAL A 389 -23.14 58.20 22.55
N MET A 390 -23.92 59.28 22.57
CA MET A 390 -23.97 60.22 21.45
C MET A 390 -22.84 61.24 21.58
N LYS A 391 -21.87 61.20 20.67
CA LYS A 391 -20.76 62.14 20.64
C LYS A 391 -21.06 63.27 19.63
N ILE A 392 -20.94 64.53 20.05
CA ILE A 392 -20.95 65.69 19.15
C ILE A 392 -19.49 66.05 18.89
N THR A 393 -19.08 66.00 17.63
CA THR A 393 -17.70 66.18 17.17
C THR A 393 -17.67 67.04 15.89
N THR A 394 -16.48 67.41 15.40
CA THR A 394 -16.33 68.14 14.13
C THR A 394 -16.58 67.22 12.94
N THR A 395 -16.98 67.80 11.80
CA THR A 395 -17.16 67.04 10.55
C THR A 395 -15.87 66.35 10.12
N ALA A 396 -14.72 67.00 10.33
CA ALA A 396 -13.40 66.42 10.04
C ALA A 396 -13.14 65.15 10.86
N ALA A 397 -13.34 65.19 12.19
CA ALA A 397 -13.11 64.04 13.07
C ALA A 397 -14.12 62.89 12.85
N ALA A 398 -15.33 63.21 12.37
CA ALA A 398 -16.32 62.19 12.02
C ALA A 398 -16.06 61.50 10.68
N GLU A 399 -15.27 62.12 9.80
CA GLU A 399 -14.86 61.58 8.50
C GLU A 399 -13.53 60.81 8.58
N ASP A 400 -12.90 60.74 9.76
CA ASP A 400 -11.70 59.94 9.97
C ASP A 400 -11.97 58.42 9.82
N GLU A 401 -10.94 57.69 9.37
CA GLU A 401 -11.03 56.28 9.00
C GLU A 401 -11.50 55.37 10.15
N ASP A 402 -11.19 55.74 11.40
CA ASP A 402 -11.59 55.02 12.60
C ASP A 402 -13.09 55.16 12.94
N SER A 403 -13.73 56.25 12.48
CA SER A 403 -15.14 56.58 12.75
C SER A 403 -16.10 56.04 11.67
N ILE A 404 -15.59 55.68 10.48
CA ILE A 404 -16.39 55.23 9.33
C ILE A 404 -16.70 53.72 9.44
N LYS A 405 -18.00 53.37 9.43
CA LYS A 405 -18.48 51.97 9.49
C LYS A 405 -18.91 51.45 8.10
N PRO A 406 -18.37 50.32 7.59
CA PRO A 406 -18.78 49.76 6.31
C PRO A 406 -20.22 49.20 6.35
N ARG A 407 -21.03 49.49 5.32
CA ARG A 407 -22.41 48.97 5.16
C ARG A 407 -22.52 48.06 3.94
N VAL A 408 -23.22 46.93 4.09
CA VAL A 408 -23.46 45.97 3.01
C VAL A 408 -24.91 46.08 2.52
N TYR A 409 -25.10 46.25 1.22
CA TYR A 409 -26.42 46.29 0.58
C TYR A 409 -26.64 45.02 -0.26
N PRO A 410 -27.65 44.18 0.05
CA PRO A 410 -27.95 43.01 -0.77
C PRO A 410 -28.59 43.44 -2.09
N VAL A 411 -27.92 43.17 -3.21
CA VAL A 411 -28.45 43.41 -4.56
C VAL A 411 -28.93 42.14 -5.26
N GLY A 412 -29.04 41.02 -4.55
CA GLY A 412 -29.34 39.70 -5.13
C GLY A 412 -30.67 39.59 -5.88
N ASP A 413 -31.64 40.48 -5.62
CA ASP A 413 -32.91 40.55 -6.35
C ASP A 413 -32.82 41.39 -7.64
N LEU A 414 -31.85 42.30 -7.70
CA LEU A 414 -31.62 43.15 -8.87
C LEU A 414 -30.74 42.48 -9.94
N VAL A 415 -30.09 41.37 -9.60
CA VAL A 415 -29.18 40.66 -10.49
C VAL A 415 -29.75 39.27 -10.78
N ILE A 416 -30.17 39.06 -12.03
CA ILE A 416 -30.33 37.69 -12.55
C ILE A 416 -28.91 37.13 -12.59
N PRO A 417 -28.56 36.09 -11.81
CA PRO A 417 -27.23 35.50 -11.90
C PRO A 417 -27.01 35.17 -13.38
N PRO A 418 -25.89 35.64 -13.99
CA PRO A 418 -25.58 35.21 -15.33
C PRO A 418 -25.61 33.68 -15.28
N MET A 419 -26.48 33.08 -16.10
CA MET A 419 -26.43 31.64 -16.31
C MET A 419 -25.00 31.38 -16.72
N MET A 420 -24.19 30.87 -15.80
CA MET A 420 -22.92 30.27 -16.14
C MET A 420 -23.35 29.06 -16.96
N LEU A 421 -23.49 29.27 -18.27
CA LEU A 421 -23.27 28.25 -19.26
C LEU A 421 -21.94 27.66 -18.85
N GLN A 422 -22.05 26.53 -18.17
CA GLN A 422 -20.98 25.92 -17.44
C GLN A 422 -19.90 25.60 -18.46
N SER A 423 -18.87 26.44 -18.52
CA SER A 423 -17.56 26.10 -19.03
C SER A 423 -16.89 25.10 -18.06
N SER A 424 -17.62 24.05 -17.70
CA SER A 424 -17.06 22.79 -17.27
C SER A 424 -16.73 22.06 -18.55
N GLY A 425 -15.44 21.90 -18.82
CA GLY A 425 -14.94 21.33 -20.05
C GLY A 425 -15.68 20.08 -20.50
N GLY A 426 -15.85 19.97 -21.83
CA GLY A 426 -16.27 18.76 -22.49
C GLY A 426 -17.42 18.94 -23.47
N GLY A 427 -17.07 19.25 -24.73
CA GLY A 427 -17.71 18.63 -25.89
C GLY A 427 -19.14 19.03 -26.27
N GLY A 428 -19.24 19.82 -27.35
CA GLY A 428 -20.21 19.58 -28.42
C GLY A 428 -21.60 20.20 -28.25
N PHE A 429 -21.81 21.34 -28.91
CA PHE A 429 -22.89 21.52 -29.91
C PHE A 429 -22.82 22.96 -30.46
N GLY A 430 -22.56 23.12 -31.77
CA GLY A 430 -22.61 24.42 -32.44
C GLY A 430 -21.65 24.54 -33.62
N GLY A 431 -21.96 23.87 -34.73
CA GLY A 431 -21.16 23.97 -35.95
C GLY A 431 -21.69 23.13 -37.11
N GLY A 432 -23.02 23.04 -37.25
CA GLY A 432 -23.65 22.54 -38.46
C GLY A 432 -23.96 23.72 -39.38
N MET A 433 -23.52 23.59 -40.65
CA MET A 433 -23.93 24.37 -41.82
C MET A 433 -23.09 25.61 -42.16
N GLY A 434 -22.27 25.51 -43.22
CA GLY A 434 -21.71 26.69 -43.90
C GLY A 434 -20.46 26.50 -44.75
N GLY A 435 -20.57 25.82 -45.90
CA GLY A 435 -19.91 26.31 -47.13
C GLY A 435 -18.61 25.65 -47.61
N ILE A 436 -18.60 25.44 -48.95
CA ILE A 436 -17.46 25.18 -49.86
C ILE A 436 -17.05 23.69 -49.90
N GLY A 437 -17.41 22.87 -50.89
CA GLY A 437 -17.64 23.16 -52.31
C GLY A 437 -16.34 22.96 -53.08
N GLY A 438 -16.16 21.78 -53.68
CA GLY A 438 -15.26 21.60 -54.83
C GLY A 438 -14.24 20.47 -54.71
N GLY A 439 -14.41 19.45 -55.55
CA GLY A 439 -13.28 18.81 -56.21
C GLY A 439 -13.05 17.33 -55.92
N MET A 440 -13.20 16.53 -56.98
CA MET A 440 -12.55 15.22 -57.19
C MET A 440 -13.20 14.05 -56.40
N GLY A 441 -14.04 13.20 -56.98
CA GLY A 441 -14.15 12.79 -58.38
C GLY A 441 -13.23 11.61 -58.66
N GLY A 442 -13.78 10.40 -58.55
CA GLY A 442 -13.38 9.25 -59.35
C GLY A 442 -12.46 8.24 -58.68
N GLY A 443 -12.89 6.97 -58.69
CA GLY A 443 -11.97 5.88 -58.96
C GLY A 443 -11.96 4.72 -57.96
N MET A 444 -12.64 3.65 -58.38
CA MET A 444 -12.10 2.29 -58.36
C MET A 444 -12.23 1.49 -57.06
N GLY A 445 -13.24 0.62 -57.07
CA GLY A 445 -13.22 -0.60 -56.27
C GLY A 445 -12.31 -1.67 -56.88
N GLY A 446 -12.10 -2.73 -56.10
CA GLY A 446 -11.75 -4.05 -56.59
C GLY A 446 -10.35 -4.56 -56.25
N GLY A 447 -10.28 -5.43 -55.24
CA GLY A 447 -9.67 -6.75 -55.37
C GLY A 447 -8.17 -6.92 -55.11
N MET A 448 -7.85 -8.07 -54.50
CA MET A 448 -6.56 -8.78 -54.51
C MET A 448 -5.47 -8.13 -53.62
N GLY A 449 -4.75 -8.83 -52.74
CA GLY A 449 -4.43 -10.24 -52.65
C GLY A 449 -2.91 -10.38 -52.57
N GLY A 450 -2.40 -10.79 -51.40
CA GLY A 450 -1.08 -11.43 -51.21
C GLY A 450 0.18 -10.56 -51.32
N GLY A 451 1.23 -10.93 -50.58
CA GLY A 451 2.60 -10.51 -50.92
C GLY A 451 3.50 -10.13 -49.76
N MET A 452 4.02 -11.16 -49.10
CA MET A 452 5.24 -11.20 -48.29
C MET A 452 6.44 -10.37 -48.82
N GLY A 453 7.22 -9.81 -47.88
CA GLY A 453 8.69 -9.71 -48.02
C GLY A 453 9.27 -8.29 -48.05
N GLY A 454 10.24 -8.00 -47.16
CA GLY A 454 11.10 -6.82 -47.29
C GLY A 454 11.82 -6.36 -46.03
N MET A 455 12.80 -7.14 -45.58
CA MET A 455 13.84 -6.75 -44.62
C MET A 455 14.77 -5.70 -45.24
N GLY A 456 15.15 -4.64 -44.52
CA GLY A 456 16.15 -3.68 -45.00
C GLY A 456 16.38 -2.51 -44.04
N GLY A 457 17.52 -2.49 -43.35
CA GLY A 457 17.84 -1.56 -42.27
C GLY A 457 18.23 -0.14 -42.72
N GLY A 458 18.59 0.72 -41.75
CA GLY A 458 19.22 2.00 -42.06
C GLY A 458 19.07 3.10 -41.02
N MET A 459 19.85 2.98 -39.95
CA MET A 459 20.44 4.01 -39.09
C MET A 459 20.29 5.50 -39.44
N GLY A 460 20.06 6.30 -38.39
CA GLY A 460 20.27 7.76 -38.32
C GLY A 460 19.01 8.46 -37.80
N GLY A 461 18.99 9.21 -36.71
CA GLY A 461 20.01 9.82 -35.88
C GLY A 461 19.39 11.09 -35.29
N MET A 462 19.80 11.42 -34.07
CA MET A 462 19.73 12.77 -33.49
C MET A 462 18.39 13.24 -32.90
N GLY A 463 18.43 13.48 -31.58
CA GLY A 463 18.18 14.85 -31.11
C GLY A 463 17.07 15.04 -30.08
N GLY A 464 17.48 15.12 -28.80
CA GLY A 464 17.01 16.17 -27.90
C GLY A 464 15.73 15.91 -27.11
N GLY A 465 15.83 15.90 -25.78
CA GLY A 465 14.65 16.02 -24.93
C GLY A 465 14.76 15.52 -23.50
N MET A 466 15.95 15.57 -22.88
CA MET A 466 16.07 15.34 -21.43
C MET A 466 15.99 16.69 -20.71
N GLY A 467 14.75 17.12 -20.46
CA GLY A 467 14.42 18.25 -19.59
C GLY A 467 13.77 17.73 -18.33
N GLY A 468 14.55 17.61 -17.26
CA GLY A 468 14.04 17.34 -15.92
C GLY A 468 13.18 18.50 -15.42
N MET A 469 11.98 18.18 -14.96
CA MET A 469 11.13 19.12 -14.23
C MET A 469 10.80 18.48 -12.88
N GLY A 470 11.64 18.79 -11.90
CA GLY A 470 11.27 18.71 -10.50
C GLY A 470 10.33 19.88 -10.20
N GLY A 471 9.12 19.55 -9.74
CA GLY A 471 8.15 20.51 -9.21
C GLY A 471 7.45 19.84 -8.04
N GLY A 472 7.78 20.27 -6.83
CA GLY A 472 7.18 19.78 -5.60
C GLY A 472 5.71 20.15 -5.52
N MET A 473 4.85 19.15 -5.39
CA MET A 473 3.45 19.32 -5.03
C MET A 473 3.33 19.29 -3.50
N PHE A 474 2.94 20.43 -2.92
CA PHE A 474 2.43 20.52 -1.56
C PHE A 474 1.11 19.73 -1.48
N SER A 475 1.06 18.72 -0.62
CA SER A 475 -0.19 18.07 -0.21
C SER A 475 -0.79 18.88 0.93
N VAL A 476 -2.00 19.41 0.72
CA VAL A 476 -2.85 19.94 1.79
C VAL A 476 -3.98 18.93 1.97
N ASP A 477 -4.05 18.34 3.17
CA ASP A 477 -5.12 17.46 3.58
C ASP A 477 -6.46 18.22 3.59
N SER A 478 -7.46 17.73 2.86
CA SER A 478 -8.84 18.18 3.01
C SER A 478 -9.58 17.24 3.96
N VAL A 479 -9.55 17.59 5.26
CA VAL A 479 -10.48 17.02 6.24
C VAL A 479 -11.84 17.68 6.02
N LEU A 480 -12.75 16.96 5.38
CA LEU A 480 -14.18 17.28 5.39
C LEU A 480 -14.76 16.92 6.76
N PRO A 481 -15.46 17.82 7.47
CA PRO A 481 -16.19 17.42 8.68
C PRO A 481 -17.38 16.56 8.27
N GLN A 482 -17.31 15.27 8.59
CA GLN A 482 -18.46 14.37 8.54
C GLN A 482 -19.50 14.85 9.55
N GLY A 483 -20.64 15.31 9.04
CA GLY A 483 -21.81 15.67 9.85
C GLY A 483 -22.39 14.41 10.51
N ASP A 484 -22.53 14.50 11.83
CA ASP A 484 -23.11 13.47 12.68
C ASP A 484 -24.63 13.43 12.46
N LEU A 485 -25.11 12.55 11.57
CA LEU A 485 -26.53 12.31 11.34
C LEU A 485 -27.08 11.37 12.42
N THR A 486 -27.31 11.90 13.61
CA THR A 486 -28.17 11.24 14.60
C THR A 486 -29.62 11.71 14.42
N PRO A 487 -30.61 10.81 14.22
CA PRO A 487 -31.99 11.21 14.11
C PRO A 487 -32.54 11.64 15.47
N VAL A 488 -32.97 12.89 15.59
CA VAL A 488 -33.65 13.43 16.78
C VAL A 488 -35.03 12.76 16.90
N PRO A 489 -35.40 12.17 18.06
CA PRO A 489 -36.71 11.55 18.22
C PRO A 489 -37.82 12.60 18.30
N LEU A 490 -38.80 12.50 17.40
CA LEU A 490 -40.01 13.33 17.38
C LEU A 490 -40.84 13.11 18.66
N LYS A 491 -40.99 14.16 19.48
CA LYS A 491 -41.97 14.21 20.57
C LYS A 491 -43.39 14.18 19.99
N LYS A 492 -44.11 13.07 20.19
CA LYS A 492 -45.56 12.96 19.94
C LYS A 492 -46.32 13.90 20.87
N LYS A 493 -47.10 14.83 20.31
CA LYS A 493 -48.16 15.53 21.05
C LYS A 493 -49.42 14.65 21.11
N PRO A 494 -50.18 14.66 22.22
CA PRO A 494 -51.36 13.82 22.38
C PRO A 494 -52.52 14.27 21.49
N LEU A 495 -53.18 13.30 20.87
CA LEU A 495 -54.45 13.46 20.17
C LEU A 495 -55.54 13.82 21.18
N THR A 496 -56.09 15.02 21.09
CA THR A 496 -57.37 15.37 21.69
C THR A 496 -58.50 14.97 20.73
N ASN A 497 -59.31 14.01 21.16
CA ASN A 497 -60.57 13.64 20.53
C ASN A 497 -61.53 14.85 20.43
N ARG A 498 -62.03 15.11 19.22
CA ARG A 498 -63.39 15.59 18.99
C ARG A 498 -63.87 15.15 17.62
#